data_AF-A0A7X9W003-F1
#
_entry.id   AF-A0A7X9W003-F1
#
_cell.length_a   1.000
_cell.length_b   1.000
_cell.length_c   1.000
_cell.angle_alpha   90.00
_cell.angle_beta   90.00
_cell.angle_gamma   90.00
#
_symmetry.space_group_name_H-M   'P 1'
#
loop_
_entity.id
_entity.type
_entity.pdbx_description
1 polymer ?
#
loop_
_entity_poly.entity_id
_entity_poly.type
_entity_poly.pdbx_seq_one_letter_code
_entity_poly.pdbx_strand_id
1 'polypeptide(L)' 'MKCACGCPPQVYQPSSKTRAEVRADLRLWTRAGLADLHRGELEPDVFGLDYRTRYADYVRMRSGQEYTAELCRQLGAAG' A
#
# COMPACT_ATOMS: atom_id res chain seq x y z
N MET A 1 -24.85 -3.23 -8.27
CA MET A 1 -23.88 -4.12 -7.60
C MET A 1 -23.22 -3.36 -6.46
N LYS A 2 -23.48 -3.75 -5.20
CA LYS A 2 -22.83 -3.16 -4.01
C LYS A 2 -21.51 -3.89 -3.78
N CYS A 3 -20.38 -3.19 -3.78
CA CYS A 3 -19.17 -3.71 -3.15
C CYS A 3 -19.41 -3.69 -1.63
N ALA A 4 -19.87 -4.81 -1.08
CA ALA A 4 -20.08 -4.97 0.36
C ALA A 4 -18.77 -5.42 1.02
N CYS A 5 -17.83 -4.50 1.24
CA CYS A 5 -16.75 -4.75 2.19
C CYS A 5 -17.30 -4.53 3.62
N GLY A 6 -17.98 -5.55 4.14
CA GLY A 6 -18.48 -5.57 5.51
C GLY A 6 -17.76 -6.65 6.34
N CYS A 7 -16.81 -6.25 7.18
CA CYS A 7 -16.52 -6.93 8.45
C CYS A 7 -15.91 -5.92 9.45
N PRO A 8 -16.51 -5.71 10.63
CA PRO A 8 -16.10 -4.68 11.60
C PRO A 8 -15.17 -5.25 12.71
N PRO A 9 -14.83 -4.43 13.73
CA PRO A 9 -13.65 -3.59 13.86
C PRO A 9 -12.41 -4.33 14.43
N GLN A 10 -11.21 -3.97 13.95
CA GLN A 10 -9.96 -4.55 14.45
C GLN A 10 -9.56 -3.93 15.81
N VAL A 11 -9.76 -4.67 16.90
CA VAL A 11 -9.23 -4.32 18.24
C VAL A 11 -8.46 -5.55 18.73
N TYR A 12 -7.13 -5.59 18.66
CA TYR A 12 -6.22 -4.98 19.65
C TYR A 12 -4.89 -4.57 18.98
N GLN A 13 -4.42 -3.34 19.27
CA GLN A 13 -3.15 -2.78 18.82
C GLN A 13 -2.01 -3.23 19.76
N PRO A 14 -0.88 -3.68 19.21
CA PRO A 14 0.17 -2.72 18.87
C PRO A 14 0.69 -2.90 17.43
N SER A 15 0.43 -1.89 16.59
CA SER A 15 1.25 -1.45 15.44
C SER A 15 1.63 -2.46 14.35
N SER A 16 0.95 -3.62 14.22
CA SER A 16 1.28 -4.62 13.19
C SER A 16 0.20 -4.69 12.11
N LYS A 17 0.57 -4.39 10.87
CA LYS A 17 -0.33 -4.47 9.70
C LYS A 17 -0.75 -5.92 9.43
N THR A 18 -2.00 -6.14 9.04
CA THR A 18 -2.49 -7.42 8.53
C THR A 18 -1.86 -7.75 7.18
N ARG A 19 -1.89 -9.04 6.77
CA ARG A 19 -1.40 -9.47 5.46
C ARG A 19 -2.09 -8.74 4.29
N ALA A 20 -3.40 -8.49 4.41
CA ALA A 20 -4.16 -7.79 3.38
C ALA A 20 -3.71 -6.32 3.26
N GLU A 21 -3.48 -5.64 4.39
CA GLU A 21 -2.95 -4.27 4.41
C GLU A 21 -1.52 -4.19 3.85
N VAL A 22 -0.65 -5.12 4.22
CA VAL A 22 0.71 -5.20 3.64
C VAL A 22 0.65 -5.38 2.13
N ARG A 23 -0.22 -6.26 1.63
CA ARG A 23 -0.40 -6.47 0.18
C ARG A 23 -0.96 -5.22 -0.51
N ALA A 24 -1.88 -4.52 0.13
CA ALA A 24 -2.42 -3.27 -0.40
C ALA A 24 -1.34 -2.18 -0.49
N ASP A 25 -0.55 -1.99 0.58
CA ASP A 25 0.58 -1.06 0.56
C ASP A 25 1.62 -1.45 -0.50
N LEU A 26 1.98 -2.73 -0.65
CA LEU A 26 2.93 -3.19 -1.67
C LEU A 26 2.44 -2.93 -3.10
N ARG A 27 1.14 -3.07 -3.35
CA ARG A 27 0.53 -2.74 -4.66
C ARG A 27 0.64 -1.25 -4.96
N LEU A 28 0.38 -0.39 -3.99
CA LEU A 28 0.54 1.06 -4.14
C LEU A 28 2.01 1.47 -4.27
N TRP A 29 2.90 0.86 -3.51
CA TRP A 29 4.35 1.04 -3.60
C TRP A 29 4.89 0.69 -4.98
N THR A 30 4.45 -0.45 -5.53
CA THR A 30 4.80 -0.87 -6.89
C THR A 30 4.22 0.09 -7.92
N ARG A 31 2.96 0.52 -7.75
CA ARG A 31 2.30 1.47 -8.66
C ARG A 31 2.96 2.85 -8.67
N ALA A 32 3.52 3.29 -7.54
CA ALA A 32 4.29 4.52 -7.44
C ALA A 32 5.72 4.40 -8.03
N GLY A 33 6.12 3.20 -8.49
CA GLY A 33 7.46 2.96 -9.02
C GLY A 33 8.56 2.90 -7.96
N LEU A 34 8.22 2.79 -6.66
CA LEU A 34 9.22 2.67 -5.60
C LEU A 34 9.89 1.30 -5.60
N ALA A 35 9.20 0.24 -6.06
CA ALA A 35 9.79 -1.09 -6.23
C ALA A 35 10.98 -1.06 -7.19
N ASP A 36 10.91 -0.21 -8.21
CA ASP A 36 11.93 -0.09 -9.26
C ASP A 36 13.25 0.46 -8.72
N LEU A 37 13.17 1.35 -7.72
CA LEU A 37 14.33 1.93 -7.04
C LEU A 37 15.08 0.90 -6.18
N HIS A 38 14.42 -0.20 -5.81
CA HIS A 38 14.96 -1.24 -4.92
C HIS A 38 15.37 -2.52 -5.68
N ARG A 39 15.43 -2.50 -7.01
CA ARG A 39 15.75 -3.68 -7.84
C ARG A 39 17.26 -4.01 -7.93
N GLY A 40 18.14 -3.16 -7.39
CA GLY A 40 19.60 -3.35 -7.42
C GLY A 40 20.20 -3.73 -6.07
N GLU A 41 21.50 -4.02 -6.05
CA GLU A 41 22.27 -4.27 -4.81
C GLU A 41 22.54 -3.00 -4.00
N LEU A 42 22.45 -1.83 -4.65
CA LEU A 42 22.66 -0.54 -4.03
C LEU A 42 21.36 -0.03 -3.40
N GLU A 43 21.48 0.51 -2.20
CA GLU A 43 20.38 1.24 -1.57
C GLU A 43 19.98 2.45 -2.43
N PRO A 44 18.68 2.70 -2.61
CA PRO A 44 18.24 3.88 -3.34
C PRO A 44 18.61 5.16 -2.60
N ASP A 45 18.89 6.22 -3.34
CA ASP A 45 19.00 7.55 -2.77
C ASP A 45 17.62 8.03 -2.28
N VAL A 46 17.34 7.79 -1.00
CA VAL A 46 16.08 8.15 -0.34
C VAL A 46 15.91 9.67 -0.16
N PHE A 47 16.97 10.45 -0.31
CA PHE A 47 16.93 11.91 -0.24
C PHE A 47 16.77 12.57 -1.63
N GLY A 48 17.03 11.82 -2.69
CA GLY A 48 16.94 12.24 -4.08
C GLY A 48 15.54 12.67 -4.50
N LEU A 49 15.48 13.57 -5.49
CA LEU A 49 14.23 14.12 -6.01
C LEU A 49 13.30 13.03 -6.58
N ASP A 50 13.85 12.03 -7.26
CA ASP A 50 13.07 10.94 -7.86
C ASP A 50 12.39 10.08 -6.77
N TYR A 51 13.12 9.68 -5.73
CA TYR A 51 12.54 8.95 -4.59
C TYR A 51 11.44 9.77 -3.91
N ARG A 52 11.70 11.04 -3.60
CA ARG A 52 10.72 11.92 -2.93
C ARG A 52 9.46 12.13 -3.75
N THR A 53 9.59 12.25 -5.08
CA THR A 53 8.46 12.40 -6.01
C THR A 53 7.58 11.15 -6.00
N ARG A 54 8.18 9.97 -6.21
CA ARG A 54 7.46 8.68 -6.17
C ARG A 54 6.86 8.40 -4.80
N TYR A 55 7.56 8.76 -3.73
CA TYR A 55 7.06 8.62 -2.37
C TYR A 55 5.85 9.51 -2.12
N ALA A 56 5.83 10.76 -2.63
CA ALA A 56 4.66 11.63 -2.54
C ALA A 56 3.43 11.02 -3.25
N ASP A 57 3.62 10.39 -4.41
CA ASP A 57 2.55 9.66 -5.11
C ASP A 57 2.03 8.46 -4.31
N TYR A 58 2.94 7.67 -3.73
CA TYR A 58 2.57 6.57 -2.83
C TYR A 58 1.75 7.08 -1.64
N VAL A 59 2.20 8.14 -0.97
CA VAL A 59 1.48 8.74 0.17
C VAL A 59 0.10 9.22 -0.25
N ARG A 60 -0.03 9.90 -1.39
CA ARG A 60 -1.32 10.37 -1.93
C ARG A 60 -2.32 9.23 -2.11
N MET A 61 -1.89 8.14 -2.75
CA MET A 61 -2.74 6.95 -2.97
C MET A 61 -3.06 6.24 -1.66
N ARG A 62 -2.07 6.13 -0.76
CA ARG A 62 -2.23 5.47 0.54
C ARG A 62 -3.22 6.19 1.46
N SER A 63 -3.25 7.51 1.40
CA SER A 63 -4.23 8.34 2.11
C SER A 63 -5.60 8.44 1.41
N GLY A 64 -5.70 7.89 0.19
CA GLY A 64 -6.85 8.05 -0.69
C GLY A 64 -7.78 6.83 -0.75
N GLN A 65 -8.78 6.93 -1.63
CA GLN A 65 -9.74 5.84 -1.92
C GLN A 65 -9.03 4.64 -2.55
N GLU A 66 -7.87 4.85 -3.18
CA GLU A 66 -7.06 3.82 -3.81
C GLU A 66 -6.62 2.75 -2.80
N TYR A 67 -6.25 3.14 -1.57
CA TYR A 67 -5.89 2.18 -0.52
C TYR A 67 -7.08 1.33 -0.09
N THR A 68 -8.24 1.94 0.17
CA THR A 68 -9.45 1.22 0.57
C THR A 68 -9.91 0.26 -0.52
N ALA A 69 -9.84 0.67 -1.79
CA ALA A 69 -10.19 -0.19 -2.93
C ALA A 69 -9.26 -1.40 -3.03
N GLU A 70 -7.95 -1.21 -2.86
CA GLU A 70 -7.01 -2.32 -2.90
C GLU A 70 -7.14 -3.23 -1.67
N LEU A 71 -7.35 -2.68 -0.48
CA LEU A 71 -7.60 -3.46 0.73
C LEU A 71 -8.86 -4.34 0.57
N CYS A 72 -9.95 -3.76 0.06
CA CYS A 72 -11.16 -4.50 -0.29
C CYS A 72 -10.89 -5.66 -1.25
N ARG A 73 -10.08 -5.42 -2.30
CA ARG A 73 -9.68 -6.46 -3.25
C ARG A 73 -8.89 -7.57 -2.58
N GLN A 74 -7.94 -7.23 -1.69
CA GLN A 74 -7.11 -8.21 -0.99
C GLN A 74 -7.91 -9.05 0.01
N LEU A 75 -8.92 -8.46 0.64
CA LEU A 75 -9.84 -9.18 1.54
C LEU A 75 -10.78 -10.11 0.77
N GLY A 76 -11.28 -9.68 -0.40
CA GLY A 76 -12.12 -10.51 -1.26
C GLY A 76 -11.38 -11.64 -1.99
N ALA A 77 -10.07 -11.51 -2.21
CA ALA A 77 -9.23 -12.56 -2.81
C ALA A 77 -8.70 -13.58 -1.78
N ALA A 78 -8.95 -13.36 -0.48
CA ALA A 78 -8.52 -14.24 0.61
C ALA A 78 -9.63 -15.21 1.08
N GLY A 79 -10.82 -15.14 0.48
CA GLY A 79 -11.92 -16.10 0.64
C GLY A 79 -12.09 -16.95 -0.60
#